data_AF-A0A9Q3FGM3-F1
#
_entry.id   AF-A0A9Q3FGM3-F1
#
_cell.length_a   1.000
_cell.length_b   1.000
_cell.length_c   1.000
_cell.angle_alpha   90.00
_cell.angle_beta   90.00
_cell.angle_gamma   90.00
#
_symmetry.space_group_name_H-M   'P 1'
#
loop_
_entity.id
_entity.type
_entity.pdbx_description
1 polymer ?
#
loop_
_entity_poly.entity_id
_entity_poly.type
_entity_poly.pdbx_seq_one_letter_code
_entity_poly.pdbx_strand_id
1 'polypeptide(L)'
;MGQGQLIALWGSLFGRLNQPIAQIWLTYGDSANRSRYINSSSTLTTLLNHGVISIINKNDTLSVAEVEFGDNDALSAVTAAMCHA
;
A
#
# COMPACT_ATOMS: atom_id res chain seq x y z
N MET A 1 4.89 -9.26 13.83
CA MET A 1 5.29 -8.27 14.86
C MET A 1 5.90 -7.00 14.26
N GLY A 2 6.70 -7.06 13.18
CA GLY A 2 7.38 -5.88 12.61
C GLY A 2 6.48 -4.77 12.05
N GLN A 3 5.41 -5.11 11.30
CA GLN A 3 4.57 -4.06 10.70
C GLN A 3 3.93 -3.13 11.73
N GLY A 4 3.45 -3.66 12.87
CA GLY A 4 2.84 -2.85 13.91
C GLY A 4 3.80 -1.76 14.41
N GLN A 5 5.09 -2.08 14.53
CA GLN A 5 6.12 -1.12 14.90
C GLN A 5 6.42 -0.14 13.77
N LEU A 6 6.46 -0.61 12.51
CA LEU A 6 6.67 0.24 11.34
C LEU A 6 5.58 1.31 11.21
N ILE A 7 4.31 0.94 11.32
CA ILE A 7 3.20 1.88 11.20
C ILE A 7 3.13 2.83 12.40
N ALA A 8 3.47 2.36 13.61
CA ALA A 8 3.56 3.21 14.78
C ALA A 8 4.68 4.26 14.64
N LEU A 9 5.84 3.87 14.10
CA LEU A 9 6.94 4.78 13.83
C LEU A 9 6.54 5.85 12.80
N TRP A 10 5.98 5.43 11.65
CA TRP A 10 5.52 6.37 10.63
C TRP A 10 4.42 7.29 11.15
N GLY A 11 3.47 6.77 11.93
CA GLY A 11 2.41 7.55 12.56
C GLY A 11 2.97 8.61 13.52
N SER A 12 4.00 8.26 14.30
CA SER A 12 4.69 9.21 15.17
C SER A 12 5.42 10.30 14.38
N LEU A 13 6.11 9.95 13.30
CA LEU A 13 6.89 10.89 12.49
C LEU A 13 5.99 11.86 11.73
N PHE A 14 4.99 11.36 11.00
CA PHE A 14 4.06 12.21 10.26
C PHE A 14 3.07 12.97 11.16
N GLY A 15 2.74 12.41 12.33
CA GLY A 15 1.93 13.09 13.34
C GLY A 15 2.56 14.41 13.81
N ARG A 16 3.90 14.52 13.85
CA ARG A 16 4.61 15.78 14.16
C ARG A 16 4.37 16.88 13.13
N LEU A 17 3.96 16.52 11.92
CA LEU A 17 3.67 17.42 10.81
C LEU A 17 2.16 17.61 10.60
N ASN A 18 1.30 17.11 11.51
CA ASN A 18 -0.16 17.04 11.33
C ASN A 18 -0.57 16.36 10.01
N GLN A 19 0.25 15.43 9.53
CA GLN A 19 0.05 14.75 8.26
C GLN A 19 -0.64 13.40 8.50
N PRO A 20 -1.90 13.20 8.09
CA PRO A 20 -2.57 11.91 8.23
C PRO A 20 -1.92 10.84 7.35
N ILE A 21 -1.87 9.61 7.88
CA ILE A 21 -1.39 8.43 7.17
C ILE A 21 -2.44 7.32 7.14
N ALA A 22 -2.36 6.44 6.15
CA ALA A 22 -3.15 5.22 6.08
C ALA A 22 -2.27 4.02 5.71
N GLN A 23 -2.40 2.92 6.46
CA GLN A 23 -1.76 1.65 6.11
C GLN A 23 -2.58 0.95 5.02
N ILE A 24 -1.94 0.57 3.93
CA ILE A 24 -2.54 -0.21 2.84
C ILE A 24 -1.76 -1.49 2.65
N TRP A 25 -2.49 -2.56 2.39
CA TRP A 25 -1.95 -3.89 2.13
C TRP A 25 -2.36 -4.34 0.75
N LEU A 26 -1.39 -4.72 -0.08
CA LEU A 26 -1.65 -5.25 -1.41
C LEU A 26 -1.04 -6.65 -1.55
N THR A 27 -1.70 -7.47 -2.34
CA THR A 27 -1.22 -8.75 -2.85
C THR A 27 -1.09 -8.65 -4.36
N TYR A 28 -0.34 -9.56 -4.99
CA TYR A 28 -0.35 -9.71 -6.44
C TYR A 28 -1.76 -9.98 -7.01
N GLY A 29 -2.61 -10.67 -6.24
CA GLY A 29 -4.00 -10.89 -6.63
C GLY A 29 -4.81 -9.59 -6.76
N ASP A 30 -4.38 -8.50 -6.15
CA ASP A 30 -5.02 -7.18 -6.33
C ASP A 30 -4.68 -6.57 -7.70
N SER A 31 -3.50 -6.84 -8.27
CA SER A 31 -3.17 -6.40 -9.62
C SER A 31 -3.71 -7.30 -10.72
N ALA A 32 -3.79 -8.61 -10.47
CA ALA A 32 -4.25 -9.58 -11.47
C ALA A 32 -5.78 -9.62 -11.62
N ASN A 33 -6.53 -9.23 -10.59
CA ASN A 33 -8.00 -9.19 -10.63
C ASN A 33 -8.50 -7.76 -10.88
N ARG A 34 -9.20 -7.56 -12.00
CA ARG A 34 -9.70 -6.24 -12.41
C ARG A 34 -10.53 -5.52 -11.35
N SER A 35 -11.46 -6.23 -10.70
CA SER A 35 -12.33 -5.62 -9.69
C SER A 35 -11.53 -5.19 -8.46
N ARG A 36 -10.59 -6.02 -8.01
CA ARG A 36 -9.68 -5.67 -6.90
C ARG A 36 -8.78 -4.50 -7.26
N TYR A 37 -8.22 -4.49 -8.47
CA TYR A 37 -7.39 -3.39 -8.97
C TYR A 37 -8.14 -2.06 -8.92
N ILE A 38 -9.38 -2.02 -9.44
CA ILE A 38 -10.21 -0.81 -9.43
C ILE A 38 -10.52 -0.37 -8.00
N ASN A 39 -10.83 -1.30 -7.10
CA ASN A 39 -11.10 -0.98 -5.70
C ASN A 39 -9.87 -0.41 -4.99
N SER A 40 -8.68 -1.00 -5.20
CA SER A 40 -7.41 -0.51 -4.66
C SER A 40 -7.05 0.87 -5.22
N SER A 41 -7.14 1.06 -6.54
CA SER A 41 -6.89 2.34 -7.22
C SER A 41 -7.85 3.44 -6.75
N SER A 42 -9.14 3.13 -6.63
CA SER A 42 -10.16 4.06 -6.12
C SER A 42 -9.88 4.48 -4.67
N THR A 43 -9.48 3.52 -3.83
CA THR A 43 -9.10 3.76 -2.43
C THR A 43 -7.88 4.67 -2.33
N LEU A 44 -6.81 4.36 -3.08
CA LEU A 44 -5.58 5.15 -3.12
C LEU A 44 -5.87 6.59 -3.62
N THR A 45 -6.66 6.71 -4.68
CA THR A 45 -7.08 8.01 -5.23
C THR A 45 -7.86 8.83 -4.19
N THR A 46 -8.79 8.20 -3.47
CA THR A 46 -9.58 8.87 -2.43
C THR A 46 -8.70 9.36 -1.28
N LEU A 47 -7.74 8.54 -0.83
CA LEU A 47 -6.80 8.92 0.23
C LEU A 47 -5.93 10.10 -0.20
N LEU A 48 -5.37 10.05 -1.41
CA LEU A 48 -4.56 11.15 -1.96
C LEU A 48 -5.37 12.44 -2.10
N ASN A 49 -6.62 12.37 -2.57
CA ASN A 49 -7.51 13.53 -2.67
C ASN A 49 -7.86 14.16 -1.31
N HIS A 50 -7.84 13.37 -0.24
CA HIS A 50 -8.00 13.86 1.13
C HIS A 50 -6.66 14.26 1.78
N GLY A 51 -5.56 14.30 1.01
CA GLY A 51 -4.23 14.66 1.51
C GLY A 51 -3.63 13.63 2.46
N VAL A 52 -4.07 12.37 2.42
CA VAL A 52 -3.56 11.30 3.27
C VAL A 52 -2.37 10.60 2.60
N ILE A 53 -1.27 10.41 3.32
CA ILE A 53 -0.12 9.64 2.84
C ILE A 53 -0.38 8.15 3.05
N SER A 54 -0.40 7.39 1.96
CA SER A 54 -0.58 5.95 2.01
C SER A 54 0.76 5.25 2.23
N ILE A 55 0.87 4.47 3.32
CA ILE A 55 2.02 3.59 3.61
C ILE A 55 1.64 2.19 3.10
N ILE A 56 2.23 1.79 1.97
CA ILE A 56 1.86 0.57 1.25
C ILE A 56 2.88 -0.52 1.52
N ASN A 57 2.42 -1.73 1.82
CA ASN A 57 3.29 -2.90 1.96
C ASN A 57 2.60 -4.16 1.42
N LYS A 58 3.39 -5.21 1.14
CA LYS A 58 2.90 -6.51 0.70
C LYS A 58 2.17 -7.23 1.83
N ASN A 59 1.05 -7.85 1.53
CA ASN A 59 0.36 -8.73 2.48
C ASN A 59 0.96 -10.14 2.42
N ASP A 60 2.01 -10.37 3.21
CA ASP A 60 2.74 -11.63 3.23
C ASP A 60 1.87 -12.82 3.70
N THR A 61 0.89 -12.57 4.57
CA THR A 61 -0.02 -13.61 5.10
C THR A 61 -0.91 -14.23 4.03
N LEU A 62 -1.26 -13.49 2.98
CA LEU A 62 -2.09 -13.96 1.86
C LEU A 62 -1.28 -14.25 0.59
N SER A 63 0.03 -13.97 0.60
CA SER A 63 0.91 -14.18 -0.54
C SER A 63 1.44 -15.62 -0.51
N VAL A 64 0.60 -16.58 -0.92
CA VAL A 64 0.89 -18.03 -0.86
C VAL A 64 2.03 -18.48 -1.79
N ALA A 65 2.50 -17.61 -2.70
CA ALA A 65 3.62 -17.88 -3.60
C ALA A 65 4.71 -16.81 -3.42
N GLU A 66 5.63 -17.04 -2.48
CA GLU A 66 6.81 -16.19 -2.28
C GLU A 66 7.90 -16.38 -3.35
N VAL A 67 7.82 -17.45 -4.16
CA VAL A 67 8.98 -17.90 -4.96
C VAL A 67 9.14 -17.18 -6.31
N GLU A 68 8.12 -16.48 -6.82
CA GLU A 68 8.16 -15.96 -8.21
C GLU A 68 7.90 -14.46 -8.40
N PHE A 69 7.56 -13.68 -7.36
CA PHE A 69 7.31 -12.24 -7.52
C PHE A 69 7.97 -11.38 -6.44
N GLY A 70 8.84 -10.48 -6.93
CA GLY A 70 9.91 -9.79 -6.22
C GLY A 70 9.53 -8.75 -5.16
N ASP A 71 10.58 -8.09 -4.67
CA ASP A 71 10.62 -7.12 -3.58
C ASP A 71 9.68 -5.91 -3.81
N ASN A 72 9.64 -4.99 -2.86
CA ASN A 72 8.81 -3.78 -2.88
C ASN A 72 9.00 -2.90 -4.13
N ASP A 73 10.03 -3.13 -4.94
CA ASP A 73 10.19 -2.53 -6.27
C ASP A 73 9.01 -2.84 -7.20
N ALA A 74 8.63 -4.11 -7.35
CA ALA A 74 7.51 -4.51 -8.19
C ALA A 74 6.18 -3.98 -7.63
N LEU A 75 6.04 -4.01 -6.30
CA LEU A 75 4.88 -3.44 -5.62
C LEU A 75 4.76 -1.93 -5.86
N SER A 76 5.88 -1.21 -5.82
CA SER A 76 5.93 0.24 -6.07
C SER A 76 5.53 0.57 -7.51
N ALA A 77 5.97 -0.23 -8.50
CA ALA A 77 5.58 -0.04 -9.90
C ALA A 77 4.07 -0.25 -10.12
N VAL A 78 3.49 -1.30 -9.53
CA VAL A 78 2.04 -1.54 -9.57
C VAL A 78 1.28 -0.42 -8.89
N THR A 79 1.77 0.04 -7.73
CA THR A 79 1.18 1.15 -7.00
C THR A 79 1.17 2.43 -7.83
N ALA A 80 2.29 2.75 -8.50
CA ALA A 80 2.38 3.90 -9.39
C ALA A 80 1.33 3.83 -10.51
N ALA A 81 1.17 2.65 -11.13
CA ALA A 81 0.13 2.43 -12.13
C ALA A 81 -1.30 2.63 -11.57
N MET A 82 -1.58 2.21 -10.34
CA MET A 82 -2.87 2.40 -9.67
C MET A 82 -3.16 3.88 -9.35
N CYS A 83 -2.12 4.66 -9.06
CA CYS A 83 -2.22 6.08 -8.72
C CYS A 83 -2.09 7.01 -9.95
N HIS A 84 -1.81 6.47 -11.13
CA HIS A 84 -1.46 7.26 -12.33
C HIS A 84 -0.28 8.21 -12.10
N ALA A 85 0.74 7.74 -11.38
CA ALA A 85 1.96 8.48 -11.03
C ALA A 85 3.04 8.40 -12.12
#